data_AF-A0A970F1Y7-F1
#
_entry.id   AF-A0A970F1Y7-F1
#
_cell.length_a   1.000
_cell.length_b   1.000
_cell.length_c   1.000
_cell.angle_alpha   90.00
_cell.angle_beta   90.00
_cell.angle_gamma   90.00
#
_symmetry.space_group_name_H-M   'P 1'
#
loop_
_entity.id
_entity.type
_entity.pdbx_description
1 polymer ?
#
loop_
_entity_poly.entity_id
_entity_poly.type
_entity_poly.pdbx_seq_one_letter_code
_entity_poly.pdbx_strand_id
1 'polypeptide(L)' 'IKEVLPYPQITVDDNLKKAIKNGKIIKNFYNHKEILFIDSNGLELALYHEYKKDKNYLKPWKAFI' A
#
# COMPACT_ATOMS: atom_id res chain seq x y z
N ILE A 1 -21.51 -4.34 7.01
CA ILE A 1 -20.67 -5.37 6.32
C ILE A 1 -19.40 -4.64 5.91
N LYS A 2 -18.22 -4.98 6.45
CA LYS A 2 -16.96 -4.39 5.97
C LYS A 2 -16.75 -4.90 4.54
N GLU A 3 -16.77 -4.03 3.56
CA GLU A 3 -16.35 -4.38 2.20
C GLU A 3 -14.88 -4.80 2.28
N VAL A 4 -14.63 -6.11 2.15
CA VAL A 4 -13.27 -6.62 2.05
C VAL A 4 -12.79 -6.25 0.66
N LEU A 5 -11.97 -5.21 0.58
CA LEU A 5 -11.30 -4.87 -0.68
C LEU A 5 -10.52 -6.11 -1.14
N PRO A 6 -10.67 -6.58 -2.40
CA PRO A 6 -10.10 -7.84 -2.89
C PRO A 6 -8.59 -7.77 -3.15
N TYR A 7 -7.88 -6.87 -2.46
CA TYR A 7 -6.45 -6.63 -2.66
C TYR A 7 -5.63 -7.39 -1.61
N PRO A 8 -4.42 -7.88 -1.96
CA PRO A 8 -3.44 -8.33 -0.99
C PRO A 8 -3.22 -7.26 0.07
N GLN A 9 -3.36 -7.65 1.34
CA GLN A 9 -3.15 -6.77 2.49
C GLN A 9 -1.77 -7.00 3.08
N ILE A 10 -1.02 -5.91 3.26
CA ILE A 10 0.31 -5.95 3.86
C ILE A 10 0.30 -5.08 5.11
N THR A 11 0.51 -5.70 6.27
CA THR A 11 0.77 -5.00 7.52
C THR A 11 2.15 -4.35 7.48
N VAL A 12 2.23 -3.07 7.81
CA VAL A 12 3.49 -2.31 7.77
C VAL A 12 3.95 -1.89 9.16
N ASP A 13 5.27 -1.78 9.32
CA ASP A 13 5.88 -1.17 10.50
C ASP A 13 5.73 0.37 10.50
N ASP A 14 6.14 1.01 11.58
CA ASP A 14 6.03 2.46 11.73
C ASP A 14 6.88 3.26 10.74
N ASN A 15 8.01 2.71 10.28
CA ASN A 15 8.89 3.38 9.32
C ASN A 15 8.23 3.43 7.94
N LEU A 16 7.74 2.29 7.48
CA LEU A 16 7.03 2.16 6.22
C LEU A 16 5.67 2.86 6.28
N LYS A 17 4.96 2.82 7.42
CA LYS A 17 3.73 3.61 7.67
C LYS A 17 3.97 5.10 7.45
N LYS A 18 5.05 5.68 8.00
CA LYS A 18 5.41 7.09 7.78
C LYS A 18 5.69 7.39 6.30
N ALA A 19 6.44 6.52 5.62
CA ALA A 19 6.69 6.65 4.19
C ALA A 19 5.39 6.60 3.36
N ILE A 20 4.48 5.69 3.70
CA ILE A 20 3.18 5.53 3.03
C ILE A 20 2.32 6.77 3.21
N LYS A 21 2.23 7.30 4.44
CA LYS A 21 1.50 8.55 4.75
C LYS A 21 2.03 9.75 3.98
N ASN A 22 3.33 9.77 3.69
CA ASN A 22 3.98 10.82 2.89
C ASN A 22 3.88 10.58 1.37
N GLY A 23 3.16 9.54 0.92
CA GLY A 23 2.97 9.24 -0.50
C GLY A 23 4.23 8.75 -1.21
N LYS A 24 5.18 8.16 -0.48
CA LYS A 24 6.44 7.68 -1.04
C LYS A 24 6.19 6.55 -2.05
N ILE A 25 6.83 6.62 -3.23
CA ILE A 25 6.92 5.47 -4.14
C ILE A 25 7.83 4.41 -3.51
N ILE A 26 7.36 3.17 -3.42
CA ILE A 26 8.07 2.08 -2.74
C ILE A 26 8.41 0.98 -3.73
N LYS A 27 9.45 0.20 -3.44
CA LYS A 27 9.82 -0.94 -4.27
C LYS A 27 8.80 -2.08 -4.11
N ASN A 28 8.42 -2.69 -5.23
CA ASN A 28 7.45 -3.77 -5.32
C ASN A 28 8.08 -5.13 -4.98
N PHE A 29 8.53 -5.30 -3.74
CA PHE A 29 9.06 -6.58 -3.27
C PHE A 29 7.99 -7.69 -3.20
N TYR A 30 6.73 -7.30 -3.27
CA TYR A 30 5.59 -8.20 -3.15
C TYR A 30 5.15 -8.78 -4.49
N ASN A 31 5.68 -8.27 -5.61
CA ASN A 31 5.35 -8.72 -6.97
C ASN A 31 3.83 -8.71 -7.27
N HIS A 32 3.13 -7.69 -6.75
CA HIS A 32 1.70 -7.50 -6.97
C HIS A 32 1.41 -6.21 -7.72
N LYS A 33 0.32 -6.19 -8.49
CA LYS A 33 -0.13 -5.00 -9.20
C LYS A 33 -0.79 -3.98 -8.29
N GLU A 34 -1.47 -4.45 -7.26
CA GLU A 34 -2.24 -3.63 -6.33
C GLU A 34 -2.05 -4.18 -4.93
N ILE A 35 -1.82 -3.30 -3.96
CA ILE A 35 -1.60 -3.68 -2.56
C ILE A 35 -2.29 -2.67 -1.66
N LEU A 36 -3.05 -3.18 -0.71
CA LEU A 36 -3.59 -2.40 0.39
C LEU A 36 -2.64 -2.49 1.58
N PHE A 37 -2.03 -1.37 1.93
CA PHE A 37 -1.25 -1.30 3.16
C PHE A 37 -2.16 -1.03 4.34
N ILE A 38 -1.98 -1.83 5.40
CA ILE A 38 -2.72 -1.71 6.66
C ILE A 38 -1.72 -1.53 7.80
N ASP A 39 -2.14 -0.91 8.90
CA ASP A 39 -1.32 -0.86 10.11
C ASP A 39 -1.51 -2.10 11.01
N SER A 40 -0.77 -2.13 12.13
CA SER A 40 -0.82 -3.22 13.10
C SER A 40 -2.19 -3.43 13.75
N ASN A 41 -3.08 -2.43 13.72
CA ASN A 41 -4.45 -2.54 14.22
C ASN A 41 -5.43 -2.99 13.12
N GLY A 42 -4.93 -3.27 11.91
CA GLY A 42 -5.75 -3.62 10.75
C GLY A 42 -6.46 -2.41 10.13
N LEU A 43 -5.99 -1.19 10.39
CA LEU A 43 -6.54 0.01 9.77
C LEU A 43 -5.91 0.23 8.39
N GLU A 44 -6.75 0.51 7.41
CA GLU A 44 -6.33 0.78 6.03
C GLU A 44 -5.57 2.11 5.96
N LEU A 45 -4.37 2.09 5.38
CA LEU A 45 -3.52 3.27 5.23
C LEU A 45 -3.62 3.82 3.82
N ALA A 46 -3.36 2.98 2.83
CA ALA A 46 -3.38 3.37 1.42
C ALA A 46 -3.40 2.16 0.48
N LEU A 47 -4.09 2.33 -0.65
CA LEU A 47 -4.02 1.45 -1.80
C LEU A 47 -2.93 1.95 -2.76
N TYR A 48 -2.03 1.05 -3.11
CA TYR A 48 -0.91 1.28 -4.01
C TYR A 48 -1.10 0.47 -5.28
N HIS A 49 -0.62 1.00 -6.40
CA HIS A 49 -0.65 0.33 -7.70
C HIS A 49 0.74 0.29 -8.34
N GLU A 50 0.96 -0.68 -9.21
CA GLU A 50 2.16 -0.81 -10.04
C GLU A 50 2.47 0.52 -10.72
N TYR A 51 3.70 0.98 -10.55
CA TYR A 51 4.13 2.22 -11.17
C TYR A 51 4.39 1.98 -12.65
N LYS A 52 3.52 2.53 -13.51
CA LYS A 52 3.60 2.33 -14.97
C LYS A 52 4.95 2.68 -15.59
N LYS A 53 5.74 3.56 -14.97
CA LYS A 53 7.09 3.92 -15.45
C LYS A 53 8.15 2.89 -15.08
N ASP A 54 7.99 2.20 -13.96
CA ASP A 54 8.89 1.15 -13.49
C ASP A 54 8.11 0.14 -12.64
N LYS A 55 7.87 -1.05 -13.21
CA LYS A 55 7.09 -2.12 -12.60
C LYS A 55 7.71 -2.67 -11.31
N ASN A 56 8.98 -2.37 -11.06
CA ASN A 56 9.65 -2.69 -9.80
C ASN A 56 9.21 -1.78 -8.65
N TYR A 57 8.32 -0.81 -8.89
CA TYR A 57 7.83 0.12 -7.88
C TYR A 57 6.31 0.16 -7.83
N LEU A 58 5.81 0.58 -6.67
CA LEU A 58 4.41 0.84 -6.40
C LEU A 58 4.26 2.33 -6.07
N LYS A 59 3.22 2.94 -6.65
CA LYS A 59 2.84 4.32 -6.41
C LYS A 59 1.54 4.37 -5.61
N PRO A 60 1.39 5.29 -4.64
CA PRO A 60 0.10 5.53 -3.98
C PRO A 60 -0.97 5.89 -5.01
N TRP A 61 -2.13 5.24 -4.88
CA TRP A 61 -3.31 5.49 -5.70
C TRP A 61 -4.42 6.16 -4.89
N LYS A 62 -4.75 5.59 -3.72
CA LYS A 62 -5.76 6.12 -2.81
C LYS A 62 -5.26 6.03 -1.38
N ALA A 63 -5.33 7.14 -0.66
CA ALA A 63 -5.01 7.18 0.77
C ALA A 63 -6.31 7.14 1.58
N PHE A 64 -6.30 6.43 2.71
CA PHE A 64 -7.44 6.27 3.61
C PHE A 64 -7.20 6.88 5.00
N ILE A 65 -6.03 7.51 5.17
CA ILE A 65 -5.57 8.22 6.38
C ILE A 65 -6.66 8.98 7.12
#